data_AF-A0A4R8QZ38-F1
#
_entry.id   AF-A0A4R8QZ38-F1
#
_cell.length_a   1.000
_cell.length_b   1.000
_cell.length_c   1.000
_cell.angle_alpha   90.00
_cell.angle_beta   90.00
_cell.angle_gamma   90.00
#
_symmetry.space_group_name_H-M   'P 1'
#
loop_
_entity.id
_entity.type
_entity.pdbx_description
1 polymer ?
#
loop_
_entity_poly.entity_id
_entity_poly.type
_entity_poly.pdbx_seq_one_letter_code
_entity_poly.pdbx_strand_id
1 'polypeptide(L)'
;MDVRVASSAPPNPIDFEDESIPVPCSLHPEKIVEYSQELHNTLWDKVRDLDELGWNGTNLCYQYDLSVAPGTKVGGWPRWHALDPYPMPCTDCGRELELLVSFDTGERDEGAGHWNAIDPSERDVDLRDITGLTLGRGGDLQIFGCRTNPHHQHHVLVQG
;
A
#
# COMPACT_ATOMS: atom_id res chain seq x y z
N MET A 1 -14.51 -1.65 -14.51
CA MET A 1 -13.96 -1.06 -15.74
C MET A 1 -12.68 -1.80 -16.02
N ASP A 2 -12.67 -2.74 -16.96
CA ASP A 2 -11.50 -3.56 -17.32
C ASP A 2 -10.62 -2.74 -18.27
N VAL A 3 -9.58 -2.09 -17.72
CA VAL A 3 -8.65 -1.26 -18.51
C VAL A 3 -7.61 -2.20 -19.13
N ARG A 4 -7.93 -2.74 -20.31
CA ARG A 4 -6.95 -3.46 -21.15
C ARG A 4 -6.38 -2.52 -22.19
N VAL A 5 -5.37 -1.76 -21.83
CA VAL A 5 -4.55 -1.05 -22.82
C VAL A 5 -3.43 -2.01 -23.21
N ALA A 6 -3.53 -2.59 -24.41
CA ALA A 6 -2.42 -3.32 -25.01
C ALA A 6 -1.29 -2.33 -25.33
N SER A 7 -0.39 -2.13 -24.38
CA SER A 7 0.87 -1.43 -24.63
C SER A 7 1.77 -2.35 -25.44
N SER A 8 2.23 -1.90 -26.61
CA SER A 8 3.35 -2.58 -27.28
C SER A 8 4.54 -2.56 -26.34
N ALA A 9 5.03 -3.72 -25.89
CA ALA A 9 6.18 -3.80 -25.00
C ALA A 9 7.36 -3.04 -25.64
N PRO A 10 7.92 -2.02 -24.99
CA PRO A 10 9.13 -1.38 -25.48
C PRO A 10 10.24 -2.44 -25.57
N PRO A 11 11.19 -2.32 -26.52
CA PRO A 11 12.32 -3.24 -26.56
C PRO A 11 13.07 -3.19 -25.23
N ASN A 12 13.54 -4.35 -24.78
CA ASN A 12 14.32 -4.42 -23.55
C ASN A 12 15.55 -3.50 -23.64
N PRO A 13 15.97 -2.88 -22.52
CA PRO A 13 17.24 -2.16 -22.45
C PRO A 13 18.41 -3.05 -22.91
N ILE A 14 19.56 -2.47 -23.26
CA ILE A 14 20.73 -3.25 -23.70
C ILE A 14 21.42 -3.95 -22.52
N ASP A 15 21.23 -3.43 -21.30
CA ASP A 15 21.85 -3.91 -20.07
C ASP A 15 20.82 -3.78 -18.93
N PHE A 16 20.24 -4.91 -18.52
CA PHE A 16 19.23 -5.00 -17.45
C PHE A 16 19.38 -6.32 -16.72
N GLU A 17 19.06 -6.33 -15.43
CA GLU A 17 18.78 -7.55 -14.70
C GLU A 17 17.36 -8.02 -15.06
N ASP A 18 17.12 -9.33 -15.19
CA ASP A 18 15.83 -9.87 -15.64
C ASP A 18 14.66 -9.37 -14.75
N GLU A 19 14.92 -9.15 -13.45
CA GLU A 19 13.97 -8.62 -12.46
C GLU A 19 13.62 -7.14 -12.68
N SER A 20 14.37 -6.42 -13.52
CA SER A 20 14.13 -5.01 -13.85
C SER A 20 13.17 -4.82 -15.03
N ILE A 21 12.77 -5.90 -15.71
CA ILE A 21 11.80 -5.84 -16.80
C ILE A 21 10.39 -6.07 -16.24
N PRO A 22 9.47 -5.09 -16.39
CA PRO A 22 8.08 -5.30 -16.02
C PRO A 22 7.46 -6.40 -16.89
N VAL A 23 6.87 -7.40 -16.23
CA VAL A 23 6.07 -8.41 -16.91
C VAL A 23 4.69 -7.82 -17.27
N PRO A 24 4.12 -8.14 -18.45
CA PRO A 24 2.74 -7.76 -18.75
C PRO A 24 1.78 -8.29 -17.70
N CYS A 25 0.99 -7.39 -17.09
CA CYS A 25 0.02 -7.74 -16.06
C CYS A 25 -1.35 -7.10 -16.32
N SER A 26 -2.37 -7.63 -15.64
CA SER A 26 -3.73 -7.07 -15.63
C SER A 26 -3.98 -6.42 -14.27
N LEU A 27 -4.58 -5.23 -14.27
CA LEU A 27 -5.00 -4.58 -13.05
C LEU A 27 -6.43 -5.00 -12.67
N HIS A 28 -6.62 -5.39 -11.41
CA HIS A 28 -7.91 -5.74 -10.84
C HIS A 28 -8.24 -4.77 -9.69
N PRO A 29 -8.59 -3.50 -9.96
CA PRO A 29 -8.80 -2.53 -8.90
C PRO A 29 -10.05 -2.85 -8.07
N GLU A 30 -9.93 -2.77 -6.74
CA GLU A 30 -11.04 -2.81 -5.80
C GLU A 30 -11.17 -1.47 -5.06
N LYS A 31 -12.41 -1.06 -4.78
CA LYS A 31 -12.68 0.08 -3.91
C LYS A 31 -12.96 -0.40 -2.50
N ILE A 32 -12.08 -0.04 -1.58
CA ILE A 32 -12.17 -0.38 -0.16
C ILE A 32 -12.38 0.88 0.70
N VAL A 33 -12.72 0.67 1.97
CA VAL A 33 -12.74 1.72 3.00
C VAL A 33 -11.57 1.47 3.94
N GLU A 34 -10.79 2.52 4.19
CA GLU A 34 -9.65 2.49 5.10
C GLU A 34 -9.84 3.48 6.25
N TYR A 35 -9.17 3.19 7.36
CA TYR A 35 -9.12 4.05 8.53
C TYR A 35 -7.66 4.33 8.92
N SER A 36 -7.39 5.55 9.35
CA SER A 36 -6.03 6.03 9.65
C SER A 36 -5.39 5.30 10.83
N GLN A 37 -4.08 5.06 10.76
CA GLN A 37 -3.24 4.67 11.91
C GLN A 37 -2.78 5.89 12.74
N GLU A 38 -3.02 7.10 12.24
CA GLU A 38 -2.65 8.37 12.90
C GLU A 38 -3.72 8.78 13.92
N LEU A 39 -3.87 7.94 14.95
CA LEU A 39 -4.87 8.12 15.99
C LEU A 39 -4.29 8.92 17.17
N HIS A 40 -5.16 9.68 17.84
CA HIS A 40 -4.81 10.27 19.13
C HIS A 40 -4.56 9.16 20.17
N ASN A 41 -3.64 9.39 21.11
CA ASN A 41 -3.25 8.40 22.12
C ASN A 41 -4.44 7.76 22.87
N THR A 42 -5.45 8.56 23.22
CA THR A 42 -6.63 8.05 23.94
C THR A 42 -7.49 7.08 23.12
N LEU A 43 -7.41 7.16 21.79
CA LEU A 43 -8.05 6.21 20.89
C LEU A 43 -7.15 4.99 20.65
N TRP A 44 -5.84 5.20 20.55
CA TRP A 44 -4.87 4.09 20.50
C TRP A 44 -4.93 3.19 21.73
N ASP A 45 -5.10 3.76 22.93
CA ASP A 45 -5.29 2.97 24.15
C ASP A 45 -6.53 2.07 24.06
N LYS A 46 -7.65 2.59 23.53
CA LYS A 46 -8.87 1.79 23.33
C LYS A 46 -8.71 0.73 22.26
N VAL A 47 -8.00 1.06 21.18
CA VAL A 47 -7.69 0.10 20.10
C VAL A 47 -6.87 -1.05 20.66
N ARG A 48 -5.84 -0.76 21.47
CA ARG A 48 -5.03 -1.79 22.13
C ARG A 48 -5.88 -2.67 23.05
N ASP A 49 -6.75 -2.08 23.87
CA ASP A 49 -7.66 -2.85 24.73
C ASP A 49 -8.59 -3.76 23.88
N LEU A 50 -9.07 -3.29 22.73
CA LEU A 50 -9.92 -4.07 21.83
C LEU A 50 -9.16 -5.16 21.07
N ASP A 51 -7.94 -4.89 20.64
CA ASP A 51 -7.04 -5.90 20.05
C ASP A 51 -6.78 -7.03 21.07
N GLU A 52 -6.52 -6.68 22.34
CA GLU A 52 -6.31 -7.66 23.42
C GLU A 52 -7.57 -8.46 23.78
N LEU A 53 -8.73 -7.79 23.82
CA LEU A 53 -10.02 -8.44 24.12
C LEU A 53 -10.59 -9.24 22.94
N GLY A 54 -10.02 -9.04 21.74
CA GLY A 54 -10.53 -9.60 20.50
C GLY A 54 -11.80 -8.87 20.05
N TRP A 55 -11.71 -8.10 18.96
CA TRP A 55 -12.81 -7.29 18.42
C TRP A 55 -14.10 -8.10 18.25
N ASN A 56 -15.03 -7.98 19.20
CA ASN A 56 -16.27 -8.77 19.27
C ASN A 56 -16.04 -10.30 19.19
N GLY A 57 -14.98 -10.80 19.83
CA GLY A 57 -14.63 -12.23 19.85
C GLY A 57 -13.89 -12.71 18.60
N THR A 58 -13.35 -11.80 17.80
CA THR A 58 -12.45 -12.10 16.67
C THR A 58 -11.00 -11.92 17.06
N ASN A 59 -10.07 -12.51 16.30
CA ASN A 59 -8.62 -12.30 16.47
C ASN A 59 -8.08 -11.19 15.56
N LEU A 60 -8.94 -10.24 15.16
CA LEU A 60 -8.53 -9.13 14.30
C LEU A 60 -7.67 -8.15 15.09
N CYS A 61 -6.64 -7.60 14.46
CA CYS A 61 -5.85 -6.49 14.96
C CYS A 61 -6.16 -5.25 14.14
N TYR A 62 -6.30 -4.10 14.80
CA TYR A 62 -6.62 -2.87 14.09
C TYR A 62 -5.60 -2.52 13.00
N GLN A 63 -4.30 -2.64 13.32
CA GLN A 63 -3.22 -2.23 12.42
C GLN A 63 -3.23 -2.98 11.09
N TYR A 64 -3.44 -4.31 11.13
CA TYR A 64 -3.33 -5.18 9.96
C TYR A 64 -4.69 -5.48 9.31
N ASP A 65 -5.77 -5.56 10.09
CA ASP A 65 -7.07 -6.03 9.59
C ASP A 65 -8.11 -4.94 9.35
N LEU A 66 -8.10 -3.89 10.17
CA LEU A 66 -9.22 -2.95 10.26
C LEU A 66 -8.86 -1.51 9.87
N SER A 67 -7.58 -1.24 9.62
CA SER A 67 -7.08 0.12 9.39
C SER A 67 -6.73 0.34 7.91
N VAL A 68 -5.48 0.10 7.54
CA VAL A 68 -4.93 0.43 6.23
C VAL A 68 -4.71 -0.87 5.46
N ALA A 69 -5.25 -0.99 4.25
CA ALA A 69 -5.08 -2.20 3.47
C ALA A 69 -3.62 -2.37 3.01
N PRO A 70 -3.12 -3.62 2.91
CA PRO A 70 -1.80 -3.90 2.36
C PRO A 70 -1.77 -3.70 0.86
N GLY A 71 -0.56 -3.66 0.30
CA GLY A 71 -0.40 -3.68 -1.13
C GLY A 71 -0.40 -2.34 -1.83
N THR A 72 -0.48 -2.43 -3.16
CA THR A 72 -0.44 -1.29 -4.06
C THR A 72 -1.81 -0.62 -4.13
N LYS A 73 -1.85 0.68 -3.85
CA LYS A 73 -3.10 1.45 -3.82
C LYS A 73 -2.92 2.91 -4.20
N VAL A 74 -4.03 3.55 -4.56
CA VAL A 74 -4.10 4.97 -4.90
C VAL A 74 -4.97 5.69 -3.86
N GLY A 75 -4.42 6.74 -3.26
CA GLY A 75 -5.06 7.47 -2.17
C GLY A 75 -5.21 6.63 -0.89
N GLY A 76 -6.18 7.01 -0.06
CA GLY A 76 -6.43 6.36 1.22
C GLY A 76 -5.56 6.93 2.33
N TRP A 77 -5.16 6.07 3.27
CA TRP A 77 -4.31 6.45 4.40
C TRP A 77 -2.90 5.86 4.29
N PRO A 78 -1.86 6.57 4.74
CA PRO A 78 -0.51 6.03 4.79
C PRO A 78 -0.41 4.85 5.76
N ARG A 79 0.48 3.91 5.41
CA ARG A 79 0.84 2.79 6.27
C ARG A 79 2.04 3.19 7.12
N TRP A 80 1.99 2.85 8.40
CA TRP A 80 3.04 3.13 9.37
C TRP A 80 3.40 1.83 10.11
N HIS A 81 4.33 1.05 9.56
CA HIS A 81 4.77 -0.22 10.14
C HIS A 81 6.23 -0.21 10.61
N ALA A 82 7.10 0.52 9.92
CA ALA A 82 8.52 0.65 10.28
C ALA A 82 8.84 1.95 11.04
N LEU A 83 7.98 2.97 10.92
CA LEU A 83 8.18 4.30 11.50
C LEU A 83 6.90 4.75 12.19
N ASP A 84 7.06 5.54 13.25
CA ASP A 84 5.94 6.30 13.83
C ASP A 84 5.45 7.36 12.82
N PRO A 85 4.13 7.66 12.78
CA PRO A 85 3.61 8.74 11.96
C PRO A 85 4.23 10.08 12.33
N TYR A 86 4.52 10.90 11.31
CA TYR A 86 5.07 12.24 11.49
C TYR A 86 4.48 13.24 10.49
N PRO A 87 4.42 14.54 10.86
CA PRO A 87 3.90 15.57 9.95
C PRO A 87 4.76 15.74 8.70
N MET A 88 4.10 15.82 7.56
CA MET A 88 4.67 16.05 6.23
C MET A 88 4.01 17.28 5.59
N PRO A 89 4.33 18.50 6.06
CA PRO A 89 3.81 19.72 5.44
C PRO A 89 4.46 19.97 4.07
N CYS A 90 3.65 20.38 3.11
CA CYS A 90 4.10 20.85 1.80
C CYS A 90 5.04 22.04 1.95
N THR A 91 6.23 21.97 1.35
CA THR A 91 7.25 23.03 1.44
C THR A 91 6.82 24.33 0.73
N ASP A 92 5.93 24.23 -0.27
CA ASP A 92 5.44 25.38 -1.04
C ASP A 92 4.29 26.13 -0.36
N CYS A 93 3.37 25.44 0.34
CA CYS A 93 2.14 26.06 0.88
C CYS A 93 1.81 25.71 2.34
N GLY A 94 2.58 24.84 2.99
CA GLY A 94 2.46 24.49 4.41
C GLY A 94 1.27 23.57 4.76
N ARG A 95 0.44 23.17 3.79
CA ARG A 95 -0.62 22.18 4.03
C ARG A 95 -0.04 20.77 4.13
N GLU A 96 -0.64 19.94 4.98
CA GLU A 96 -0.28 18.52 5.08
C GLU A 96 -0.38 17.84 3.71
N LEU A 97 0.66 17.10 3.35
CA LEU A 97 0.65 16.26 2.16
C LEU A 97 -0.27 15.06 2.39
N GLU A 98 -0.91 14.59 1.33
CA GLU A 98 -1.79 13.43 1.37
C GLU A 98 -1.17 12.30 0.55
N LEU A 99 -1.42 11.05 0.94
CA LEU A 99 -0.98 9.88 0.18
C LEU A 99 -1.61 9.93 -1.21
N LEU A 100 -0.78 9.94 -2.26
CA LEU A 100 -1.23 9.84 -3.65
C LEU A 100 -1.27 8.38 -4.10
N VAL A 101 -0.20 7.66 -3.85
CA VAL A 101 -0.04 6.25 -4.25
C VAL A 101 0.94 5.56 -3.32
N SER A 102 0.65 4.30 -3.02
CA SER A 102 1.55 3.37 -2.34
C SER A 102 1.81 2.20 -3.28
N PHE A 103 3.05 1.74 -3.33
CA PHE A 103 3.45 0.48 -3.94
C PHE A 103 4.04 -0.39 -2.85
N ASP A 104 3.73 -1.68 -2.87
CA ASP A 104 4.23 -2.64 -1.90
C ASP A 104 4.95 -3.77 -2.64
N THR A 105 5.93 -4.37 -1.99
CA THR A 105 6.49 -5.65 -2.43
C THR A 105 5.43 -6.74 -2.32
N GLY A 106 4.63 -6.72 -1.26
CA GLY A 106 3.58 -7.70 -1.01
C GLY A 106 2.19 -7.10 -1.08
N GLU A 107 1.29 -7.73 -1.81
CA GLU A 107 -0.14 -7.36 -1.81
C GLU A 107 -0.89 -7.91 -0.58
N ARG A 108 -0.16 -8.43 0.41
CA ARG A 108 -0.67 -9.15 1.58
C ARG A 108 0.20 -8.89 2.79
N ASP A 109 -0.41 -8.88 3.97
CA ASP A 109 0.28 -8.91 5.25
C ASP A 109 -0.23 -10.09 6.13
N GLU A 110 0.16 -10.08 7.41
CA GLU A 110 -0.15 -11.15 8.36
C GLU A 110 -1.59 -11.06 8.95
N GLY A 111 -2.46 -10.21 8.39
CA GLY A 111 -3.85 -10.09 8.79
C GLY A 111 -4.70 -11.36 8.57
N ALA A 112 -5.88 -11.37 9.18
CA ALA A 112 -6.91 -12.39 9.13
C ALA A 112 -7.66 -12.50 7.79
N GLY A 113 -7.50 -11.51 6.90
CA GLY A 113 -8.15 -11.47 5.60
C GLY A 113 -7.16 -11.10 4.50
N HIS A 114 -7.27 -11.76 3.35
CA HIS A 114 -6.46 -11.42 2.19
C HIS A 114 -7.34 -11.21 0.97
N TRP A 115 -7.08 -10.13 0.25
CA TRP A 115 -7.73 -9.86 -1.02
C TRP A 115 -7.20 -10.82 -2.09
N ASN A 116 -8.10 -11.48 -2.82
CA ASN A 116 -7.78 -12.42 -3.91
C ASN A 116 -8.58 -12.09 -5.17
N ALA A 117 -7.99 -11.29 -6.07
CA ALA A 117 -8.55 -11.15 -7.41
C ALA A 117 -8.37 -12.39 -8.30
N ILE A 118 -7.42 -13.26 -7.94
CA ILE A 118 -7.04 -14.46 -8.70
C ILE A 118 -7.54 -15.68 -7.94
N ASP A 119 -8.26 -16.56 -8.62
CA ASP A 119 -8.62 -17.86 -8.07
C ASP A 119 -7.33 -18.69 -7.88
N PRO A 120 -6.97 -19.09 -6.65
CA PRO A 120 -5.74 -19.83 -6.38
C PRO A 120 -5.75 -21.23 -7.01
N SER A 121 -6.90 -21.75 -7.45
CA SER A 121 -6.99 -23.01 -8.19
C SER A 121 -6.61 -22.87 -9.66
N GLU A 122 -6.50 -21.64 -10.19
CA GLU A 122 -6.26 -21.38 -11.61
C GLU A 122 -4.78 -21.20 -11.99
N ARG A 123 -3.84 -20.98 -11.05
CA ARG A 123 -2.40 -20.80 -11.37
C ARG A 123 -1.42 -21.20 -10.27
N ASP A 124 -0.19 -21.54 -10.68
CA ASP A 124 1.02 -21.66 -9.84
C ASP A 124 1.61 -20.26 -9.57
N VAL A 125 0.83 -19.38 -8.92
CA VAL A 125 1.24 -18.01 -8.60
C VAL A 125 1.71 -17.95 -7.16
N ASP A 126 2.91 -17.41 -6.93
CA ASP A 126 3.30 -17.01 -5.58
C ASP A 126 2.42 -15.85 -5.15
N LEU A 127 1.45 -16.15 -4.27
CA LEU A 127 0.50 -15.16 -3.76
C LEU A 127 1.17 -14.07 -2.93
N ARG A 128 2.43 -14.24 -2.52
CA ARG A 128 3.21 -13.21 -1.83
C ARG A 128 3.92 -12.24 -2.78
N ASP A 129 4.11 -12.64 -4.04
CA ASP A 129 4.80 -11.85 -5.07
C ASP A 129 3.92 -11.70 -6.32
N ILE A 130 2.68 -11.24 -6.13
CA ILE A 130 1.68 -11.14 -7.21
C ILE A 130 2.07 -10.06 -8.22
N THR A 131 2.74 -9.00 -7.78
CA THR A 131 3.12 -7.86 -8.62
C THR A 131 4.51 -8.01 -9.25
N GLY A 132 5.37 -8.89 -8.72
CA GLY A 132 6.78 -8.96 -9.13
C GLY A 132 7.58 -7.73 -8.70
N LEU A 133 7.05 -6.90 -7.80
CA LEU A 133 7.72 -5.69 -7.33
C LEU A 133 8.58 -6.03 -6.12
N THR A 134 9.84 -5.60 -6.13
CA THR A 134 10.69 -5.60 -4.93
C THR A 134 11.08 -4.18 -4.59
N LEU A 135 10.61 -3.69 -3.43
CA LEU A 135 10.87 -2.34 -2.95
C LEU A 135 11.77 -2.38 -1.73
N GLY A 136 12.96 -1.78 -1.83
CA GLY A 136 13.93 -1.76 -0.75
C GLY A 136 14.39 -3.17 -0.34
N ARG A 137 14.12 -3.56 0.91
CA ARG A 137 14.40 -4.91 1.44
C ARG A 137 13.13 -5.76 1.59
N GLY A 138 12.14 -5.51 0.74
CA GLY A 138 10.84 -6.17 0.76
C GLY A 138 9.77 -5.40 1.54
N GLY A 139 9.85 -4.07 1.54
CA GLY A 139 8.84 -3.20 2.15
C GLY A 139 8.02 -2.45 1.10
N ASP A 140 7.72 -1.19 1.36
CA ASP A 140 6.84 -0.36 0.53
C ASP A 140 7.43 1.03 0.21
N LEU A 141 6.87 1.62 -0.84
CA LEU A 141 7.15 2.97 -1.33
C LEU A 141 5.84 3.77 -1.32
N GLN A 142 5.80 4.85 -0.56
CA GLN A 142 4.66 5.77 -0.48
C GLN A 142 5.03 7.13 -1.05
N ILE A 143 4.20 7.64 -1.98
CA ILE A 143 4.36 8.96 -2.58
C ILE A 143 3.23 9.87 -2.10
N PHE A 144 3.60 10.99 -1.50
CA PHE A 144 2.70 12.00 -0.97
C PHE A 144 2.76 13.27 -1.83
N GLY A 145 1.62 13.95 -1.94
CA GLY A 145 1.51 15.16 -2.76
C GLY A 145 0.54 16.17 -2.20
N CYS A 146 0.69 17.41 -2.69
CA CYS A 146 -0.16 18.52 -2.26
C CYS A 146 -1.49 18.49 -3.01
N ARG A 147 -2.60 18.33 -2.27
CA ARG A 147 -3.93 18.37 -2.87
C ARG A 147 -4.33 19.73 -3.44
N THR A 148 -3.68 20.81 -3.01
CA THR A 148 -3.96 22.17 -3.52
C THR A 148 -3.34 22.42 -4.89
N ASN A 149 -2.17 21.84 -5.16
CA ASN A 149 -1.47 22.01 -6.43
C ASN A 149 -0.58 20.80 -6.72
N PRO A 150 -0.86 20.03 -7.79
CA PRO A 150 -0.08 18.85 -8.14
C PRO A 150 1.34 19.17 -8.63
N HIS A 151 1.67 20.45 -8.87
CA HIS A 151 3.02 20.87 -9.24
C HIS A 151 3.90 21.22 -8.03
N HIS A 152 3.34 21.26 -6.82
CA HIS A 152 4.14 21.42 -5.61
C HIS A 152 4.99 20.16 -5.37
N GLN A 153 5.98 20.30 -4.49
CA GLN A 153 6.89 19.22 -4.18
C GLN A 153 6.15 17.98 -3.63
N HIS A 154 6.58 16.80 -4.11
CA HIS A 154 6.14 15.50 -3.64
C HIS A 154 7.14 14.94 -2.62
N HIS A 155 6.63 14.27 -1.60
CA HIS A 155 7.46 13.55 -0.64
C HIS A 155 7.43 12.05 -0.96
N VAL A 156 8.59 11.42 -0.93
CA VAL A 156 8.73 9.98 -1.19
C VAL A 156 9.27 9.32 0.06
N LEU A 157 8.53 8.33 0.56
CA LEU A 157 8.88 7.55 1.74
C LEU A 157 9.10 6.09 1.33
N VAL A 158 10.21 5.51 1.76
CA VAL A 158 10.48 4.07 1.64
C VAL A 158 10.55 3.50 3.05
N GLN A 159 9.80 2.43 3.31
CA GLN A 159 9.81 1.68 4.56
C GLN A 159 10.17 0.22 4.26
N GLY A 160 10.82 -0.47 5.20
CA GLY A 160 11.21 -1.88 5.05
C GLY A 160 11.90 -2.43 6.28
#